data_AF-A0A7L1YLR2-F1
#
_entry.id   AF-A0A7L1YLR2-F1
#
_cell.length_a   1.000
_cell.length_b   1.000
_cell.length_c   1.000
_cell.angle_alpha   90.00
_cell.angle_beta   90.00
_cell.angle_gamma   90.00
#
_symmetry.space_group_name_H-M   'P 1'
#
loop_
_entity.id
_entity.type
_entity.pdbx_description
1 polymer ?
#
loop_
_entity_poly.entity_id
_entity_poly.type
_entity_poly.pdbx_seq_one_letter_code
_entity_poly.pdbx_strand_id
1 'polypeptide(L)'
;RGRGRDRAPAALPSPASSSSEGEEDEAPERLSFGVAREAAAAERRLVGEAARRHRELQKEKRRRHQELFAEQKKRRLLPEAVLQELQDLAAPAASPARYYTGVSVVGSVTTLQGFVFVLLTRSKGNYMAVCLKDHSSTDIHQQLAKDFLNAQLYGPHTNRVQANEFFSLANKKDPVKKAAVQFVDSSWGQEKKEKAARFKKRWIA
;
A
#
# COMPACT_ATOMS: atom_id res chain seq x y z
N ARG A 1 36.99 14.01 -60.61
CA ARG A 1 36.95 15.31 -59.89
C ARG A 1 35.82 15.26 -58.87
N GLY A 2 36.12 15.32 -57.58
CA GLY A 2 35.14 15.40 -56.50
C GLY A 2 35.88 15.30 -55.17
N ARG A 3 35.90 16.41 -54.43
CA ARG A 3 36.85 16.69 -53.33
C ARG A 3 36.48 15.94 -52.05
N GLY A 4 37.49 15.36 -51.41
CA GLY A 4 37.42 14.99 -50.00
C GLY A 4 37.18 16.22 -49.14
N ARG A 5 36.25 16.10 -48.19
CA ARG A 5 36.15 16.97 -47.04
C ARG A 5 36.26 16.09 -45.81
N ASP A 6 37.47 15.98 -45.30
CA ASP A 6 37.74 15.47 -43.97
C ASP A 6 37.01 16.35 -42.97
N ARG A 7 36.01 15.80 -42.32
CA ARG A 7 35.29 16.45 -41.23
C ARG A 7 36.05 16.13 -39.96
N ALA A 8 36.88 17.07 -39.52
CA ALA A 8 37.55 17.02 -38.23
C ALA A 8 36.53 16.71 -37.10
N PRO A 9 36.86 15.84 -36.13
CA PRO A 9 36.03 15.68 -34.96
C PRO A 9 36.06 16.98 -34.15
N ALA A 10 34.87 17.53 -33.88
CA ALA A 10 34.69 18.63 -32.97
C ALA A 10 35.26 18.25 -31.60
N ALA A 11 36.31 18.95 -31.18
CA ALA A 11 36.85 18.85 -29.84
C ALA A 11 35.74 19.19 -28.84
N LEU A 12 35.42 18.21 -27.99
CA LEU A 12 34.61 18.44 -26.80
C LEU A 12 35.35 19.46 -25.92
N PRO A 13 34.69 20.49 -25.38
CA PRO A 13 35.31 21.30 -24.35
C PRO A 13 35.61 20.38 -23.17
N SER A 14 36.89 20.30 -22.79
CA SER A 14 37.34 19.67 -21.56
C SER A 14 36.47 20.14 -20.39
N PRO A 15 36.17 19.28 -19.39
CA PRO A 15 35.60 19.77 -18.15
C PRO A 15 36.58 20.81 -17.60
N ALA A 16 36.12 22.05 -17.51
CA ALA A 16 36.81 23.08 -16.76
C ALA A 16 37.18 22.49 -15.41
N SER A 17 38.45 22.62 -15.03
CA SER A 17 38.90 22.44 -13.67
C SER A 17 37.84 23.01 -12.74
N SER A 18 37.22 22.15 -11.95
CA SER A 18 36.41 22.56 -10.83
C SER A 18 37.35 23.27 -9.87
N SER A 19 37.41 24.60 -9.96
CA SER A 19 37.91 25.42 -8.88
C SER A 19 37.16 24.99 -7.64
N SER A 20 37.90 24.40 -6.71
CA SER A 20 37.47 24.16 -5.34
C SER A 20 37.29 25.51 -4.69
N GLU A 21 36.12 26.12 -4.85
CA GLU A 21 35.69 27.21 -3.99
C GLU A 21 35.42 26.59 -2.62
N GLY A 22 36.29 26.93 -1.67
CA GLY A 22 36.22 26.42 -0.31
C GLY A 22 34.90 26.81 0.34
N GLU A 23 34.17 25.81 0.83
CA GLU A 23 33.19 26.03 1.88
C GLU A 23 33.96 26.60 3.07
N GLU A 24 33.79 27.89 3.33
CA GLU A 24 34.24 28.53 4.56
C GLU A 24 33.49 27.84 5.71
N ASP A 25 34.20 26.92 6.34
CA ASP A 25 33.79 26.18 7.53
C ASP A 25 33.69 27.20 8.69
N GLU A 26 32.57 27.93 8.75
CA GLU A 26 32.25 28.87 9.84
C GLU A 26 32.21 28.06 11.14
N ALA A 27 33.32 28.10 11.87
CA ALA A 27 33.52 27.32 13.08
C ALA A 27 32.34 27.59 14.03
N PRO A 28 31.70 26.53 14.59
CA PRO A 28 30.57 26.72 15.49
C PRO A 28 30.91 27.71 16.59
N GLU A 29 29.96 28.58 16.93
CA GLU A 29 30.13 29.54 18.01
C GLU A 29 30.71 28.84 19.23
N ARG A 30 31.85 29.35 19.72
CA ARG A 30 32.55 28.77 20.88
C ARG A 30 31.75 29.08 22.14
N LEU A 31 30.71 28.30 22.38
CA LEU A 31 29.91 28.36 23.60
C LEU A 31 30.69 27.72 24.76
N SER A 32 30.57 28.31 25.95
CA SER A 32 31.15 27.70 27.14
C SER A 32 30.47 26.35 27.44
N PHE A 33 31.22 25.40 28.01
CA PHE A 33 30.70 24.08 28.38
C PHE A 33 29.47 24.14 29.31
N GLY A 34 29.35 25.18 30.13
CA GLY A 34 28.17 25.40 30.98
C GLY A 34 26.92 25.70 30.17
N VAL A 35 27.01 26.63 29.22
CA VAL A 35 25.91 27.01 28.32
C VAL A 35 25.51 25.81 27.43
N ALA A 36 26.49 25.08 26.89
CA ALA A 36 26.23 23.89 26.10
C ALA A 36 25.52 22.79 26.91
N ARG A 37 25.89 22.61 28.19
CA ARG A 37 25.21 21.65 29.09
C ARG A 37 23.78 22.07 29.41
N GLU A 38 23.54 23.34 29.66
CA GLU A 38 22.20 23.87 29.95
C GLU A 38 21.28 23.75 28.72
N ALA A 39 21.78 24.12 27.54
CA ALA A 39 21.05 23.96 26.28
C ALA A 39 20.69 22.49 26.03
N ALA A 40 21.65 21.57 26.17
CA ALA A 40 21.39 20.14 26.00
C ALA A 40 20.38 19.58 27.03
N ALA A 41 20.38 20.10 28.26
CA ALA A 41 19.40 19.73 29.28
C ALA A 41 18.00 20.27 28.96
N ALA A 42 17.90 21.51 28.45
CA ALA A 42 16.65 22.10 28.01
C ALA A 42 16.06 21.35 26.81
N GLU A 43 16.88 20.99 25.81
CA GLU A 43 16.45 20.19 24.67
C GLU A 43 15.88 18.83 25.10
N ARG A 44 16.57 18.13 26.01
CA ARG A 44 16.07 16.84 26.56
C ARG A 44 14.70 16.99 27.24
N ARG A 45 14.47 18.11 27.93
CA ARG A 45 13.16 18.41 28.54
C ARG A 45 12.10 18.66 27.47
N LEU A 46 12.40 19.48 26.47
CA LEU A 46 11.48 19.80 25.37
C LEU A 46 11.10 18.55 24.57
N VAL A 47 12.07 17.69 24.25
CA VAL A 47 11.83 16.41 23.56
C VAL A 47 10.94 15.50 24.40
N GLY A 48 11.19 15.42 25.72
CA GLY A 48 10.37 14.65 26.64
C GLY A 48 8.92 15.17 26.72
N GLU A 49 8.72 16.48 26.76
CA GLU A 49 7.40 17.10 26.74
C GLU A 49 6.68 16.89 25.41
N ALA A 50 7.36 17.06 24.28
CA ALA A 50 6.81 16.80 22.95
C ALA A 50 6.31 15.35 22.85
N ALA A 51 7.07 14.38 23.37
CA ALA A 51 6.65 12.99 23.42
C ALA A 51 5.40 12.76 24.29
N ARG A 52 5.27 13.47 25.42
CA ARG A 52 4.07 13.43 26.28
C ARG A 52 2.85 14.01 25.57
N ARG A 53 2.98 15.21 25.00
CA ARG A 53 1.91 15.86 24.22
C ARG A 53 1.45 14.98 23.05
N HIS A 54 2.40 14.33 22.36
CA HIS A 54 2.08 13.41 21.28
C HIS A 54 1.24 12.21 21.75
N ARG A 55 1.60 11.62 22.90
CA ARG A 55 0.81 10.52 23.51
C ARG A 55 -0.60 10.98 23.89
N GLU A 56 -0.76 12.19 24.42
CA GLU A 56 -2.07 12.76 24.75
C GLU A 56 -2.93 12.98 23.50
N LEU A 57 -2.37 13.52 22.43
CA LEU A 57 -3.07 13.67 21.14
C LEU A 57 -3.55 12.33 20.59
N GLN A 58 -2.76 11.26 20.72
CA GLN A 58 -3.20 9.93 20.30
C GLN A 58 -4.37 9.41 21.14
N LYS A 59 -4.35 9.64 22.47
CA LYS A 59 -5.46 9.27 23.36
C LYS A 59 -6.73 10.04 23.04
N GLU A 60 -6.62 11.34 22.82
CA GLU A 60 -7.73 12.20 22.43
C GLU A 60 -8.34 11.76 21.08
N LYS A 61 -7.50 11.41 20.09
CA LYS A 61 -7.97 10.81 18.84
C LYS A 61 -8.78 9.53 19.10
N ARG A 62 -8.27 8.60 19.93
CA ARG A 62 -9.00 7.36 20.27
C ARG A 62 -10.34 7.66 20.94
N ARG A 63 -10.36 8.62 21.87
CA ARG A 63 -11.57 9.08 22.56
C ARG A 63 -12.61 9.62 21.57
N ARG A 64 -12.23 10.51 20.66
CA ARG A 64 -13.14 11.07 19.64
C ARG A 64 -13.75 9.99 18.74
N HIS A 65 -12.96 8.99 18.33
CA HIS A 65 -13.50 7.87 17.55
C HIS A 65 -14.54 7.07 18.34
N GLN A 66 -14.31 6.85 19.64
CA GLN A 66 -15.28 6.17 20.50
C GLN A 66 -16.55 6.99 20.70
N GLU A 67 -16.42 8.31 20.88
CA GLU A 67 -17.56 9.23 21.00
C GLU A 67 -18.42 9.23 19.72
N LEU A 68 -17.79 9.33 18.55
CA LEU A 68 -18.49 9.24 17.26
C LEU A 68 -19.20 7.89 17.09
N PHE A 69 -18.58 6.79 17.51
CA PHE A 69 -19.21 5.48 17.46
C PHE A 69 -20.43 5.41 18.39
N ALA A 70 -20.32 5.94 19.61
CA ALA A 70 -21.41 6.00 20.56
C ALA A 70 -22.56 6.88 20.06
N GLU A 71 -22.25 8.06 19.49
CA GLU A 71 -23.25 8.94 18.89
C GLU A 71 -23.92 8.30 17.67
N GLN A 72 -23.16 7.63 16.81
CA GLN A 72 -23.72 6.88 15.69
C GLN A 72 -24.63 5.77 16.19
N LYS A 73 -24.23 5.01 17.22
CA LYS A 73 -25.08 3.99 17.83
C LYS A 73 -26.36 4.58 18.39
N LYS A 74 -26.29 5.72 19.09
CA LYS A 74 -27.48 6.45 19.57
C LYS A 74 -28.39 6.90 18.44
N ARG A 75 -27.84 7.45 17.34
CA ARG A 75 -28.62 7.86 16.16
C ARG A 75 -29.18 6.68 15.35
N ARG A 76 -28.57 5.50 15.43
CA ARG A 76 -29.04 4.26 14.79
C ARG A 76 -30.10 3.53 15.63
N LEU A 77 -30.27 3.89 16.90
CA LEU A 77 -31.42 3.44 17.69
C LEU A 77 -32.66 4.18 17.18
N LEU A 78 -33.79 3.47 17.17
CA LEU A 78 -35.07 4.10 16.87
C LEU A 78 -35.33 5.20 17.90
N PRO A 79 -35.92 6.34 17.50
CA PRO A 79 -36.31 7.38 18.45
C PRO A 79 -37.08 6.78 19.61
N GLU A 80 -36.78 7.24 20.83
CA GLU A 80 -37.35 6.70 22.07
C GLU A 80 -38.89 6.68 22.03
N ALA A 81 -39.52 7.67 21.36
CA ALA A 81 -40.95 7.69 21.12
C ALA A 81 -41.48 6.42 20.41
N VAL A 82 -40.77 5.91 19.40
CA VAL A 82 -41.17 4.69 18.67
C VAL A 82 -40.96 3.45 19.53
N LEU A 83 -39.91 3.44 20.37
CA LEU A 83 -39.68 2.35 21.31
C LEU A 83 -40.76 2.31 22.39
N GLN A 84 -41.17 3.48 22.89
CA GLN A 84 -42.24 3.62 23.87
C GLN A 84 -43.59 3.20 23.29
N GLU A 85 -43.91 3.59 22.05
CA GLU A 85 -45.10 3.09 21.34
C GLU A 85 -45.12 1.57 21.19
N LEU A 86 -43.99 0.94 20.85
CA LEU A 86 -43.88 -0.53 20.79
C LEU A 86 -44.02 -1.19 22.16
N GLN A 87 -43.58 -0.52 23.23
CA GLN A 87 -43.65 -1.04 24.60
C GLN A 87 -45.07 -0.92 25.17
N ASP A 88 -45.77 0.16 24.86
CA ASP A 88 -47.18 0.38 25.20
C ASP A 88 -48.09 -0.60 24.44
N LEU A 89 -47.74 -0.93 23.19
CA LEU A 89 -48.39 -2.01 22.42
C LEU A 89 -48.04 -3.42 22.92
N ALA A 90 -46.96 -3.58 23.68
CA ALA A 90 -46.48 -4.86 24.20
C ALA A 90 -47.00 -5.19 25.62
N ALA A 91 -47.93 -4.40 26.17
CA ALA A 91 -48.67 -4.76 27.38
C ALA A 91 -49.49 -6.07 27.16
N PRO A 92 -49.70 -6.89 28.21
CA PRO A 92 -49.58 -8.33 28.10
C PRO A 92 -50.83 -8.99 27.50
N ALA A 93 -50.79 -9.32 26.21
CA ALA A 93 -51.65 -10.34 25.65
C ALA A 93 -51.06 -11.72 25.97
N ALA A 94 -51.54 -12.33 27.06
CA ALA A 94 -51.35 -13.75 27.31
C ALA A 94 -51.95 -14.56 26.14
N SER A 95 -51.14 -15.27 25.37
CA SER A 95 -51.63 -16.35 24.52
C SER A 95 -50.52 -17.33 24.13
N PRO A 96 -50.80 -18.65 24.14
CA PRO A 96 -49.76 -19.68 24.19
C PRO A 96 -49.19 -20.03 22.82
N ALA A 97 -48.01 -20.64 22.88
CA ALA A 97 -47.26 -21.22 21.79
C ALA A 97 -48.14 -21.99 20.79
N ARG A 98 -48.11 -21.56 19.53
CA ARG A 98 -48.60 -22.33 18.38
C ARG A 98 -47.41 -22.85 17.59
N TYR A 99 -47.25 -24.16 17.65
CA TYR A 99 -46.41 -25.00 16.82
C TYR A 99 -46.85 -24.89 15.35
N TYR A 100 -45.90 -24.64 14.44
CA TYR A 100 -46.15 -24.77 13.01
C TYR A 100 -45.75 -26.16 12.54
N THR A 101 -46.75 -26.95 12.17
CA THR A 101 -46.61 -28.20 11.43
C THR A 101 -46.40 -27.93 9.94
N GLY A 102 -45.26 -28.38 9.43
CA GLY A 102 -45.04 -29.02 8.11
C GLY A 102 -45.28 -28.24 6.82
N VAL A 103 -44.22 -28.05 6.03
CA VAL A 103 -44.20 -28.35 4.58
C VAL A 103 -42.79 -28.82 4.18
N SER A 104 -42.71 -30.01 3.60
CA SER A 104 -41.52 -30.65 3.04
C SER A 104 -41.27 -30.15 1.61
N VAL A 105 -40.04 -29.72 1.27
CA VAL A 105 -39.52 -29.74 -0.11
C VAL A 105 -38.01 -30.04 -0.10
N VAL A 106 -37.72 -31.29 -0.46
CA VAL A 106 -36.56 -31.89 -1.18
C VAL A 106 -35.24 -31.10 -1.35
N GLY A 107 -34.14 -31.72 -0.86
CA GLY A 107 -32.75 -31.67 -1.38
C GLY A 107 -31.97 -30.36 -1.14
N SER A 108 -30.76 -30.32 -0.60
CA SER A 108 -29.62 -31.24 -0.62
C SER A 108 -28.72 -30.95 0.59
N VAL A 109 -28.24 -32.00 1.25
CA VAL A 109 -27.29 -31.92 2.36
C VAL A 109 -25.90 -31.75 1.78
N THR A 110 -25.23 -30.63 2.04
CA THR A 110 -23.76 -30.61 2.05
C THR A 110 -23.30 -30.12 3.42
N THR A 111 -22.82 -31.07 4.20
CA THR A 111 -22.17 -30.85 5.48
C THR A 111 -20.86 -30.11 5.24
N LEU A 112 -20.77 -28.86 5.72
CA LEU A 112 -19.47 -28.31 6.13
C LEU A 112 -19.59 -27.92 7.60
N GLN A 113 -18.82 -28.66 8.39
CA GLN A 113 -18.56 -28.49 9.80
C GLN A 113 -18.47 -27.02 10.23
N GLY A 114 -19.27 -26.67 11.24
CA GLY A 114 -18.77 -25.85 12.34
C GLY A 114 -18.79 -24.34 12.20
N PHE A 115 -19.72 -23.75 11.44
CA PHE A 115 -19.92 -22.29 11.50
C PHE A 115 -21.41 -21.93 11.48
N VAL A 116 -21.96 -21.62 12.66
CA VAL A 116 -23.31 -21.05 12.78
C VAL A 116 -23.21 -19.56 12.46
N PHE A 117 -23.37 -19.21 11.19
CA PHE A 117 -23.63 -17.83 10.82
C PHE A 117 -25.10 -17.54 11.15
N VAL A 118 -25.36 -16.74 12.19
CA VAL A 118 -26.69 -16.18 12.42
C VAL A 118 -26.95 -15.20 11.27
N LEU A 119 -27.56 -15.72 10.20
CA LEU A 119 -28.08 -14.91 9.10
C LEU A 119 -29.24 -14.10 9.66
N LEU A 120 -28.94 -12.87 10.08
CA LEU A 120 -29.97 -11.86 10.33
C LEU A 120 -30.65 -11.60 8.97
N THR A 121 -31.81 -12.20 8.77
CA THR A 121 -32.63 -12.05 7.57
C THR A 121 -33.14 -10.62 7.49
N ARG A 122 -32.40 -9.73 6.82
CA ARG A 122 -32.93 -8.42 6.41
C ARG A 122 -32.30 -7.93 5.12
N SER A 123 -33.20 -7.57 4.21
CA SER A 123 -33.07 -7.09 2.81
C SER A 123 -32.50 -8.06 1.77
N LYS A 124 -33.40 -8.52 0.90
CA LYS A 124 -33.12 -9.03 -0.45
C LYS A 124 -32.43 -7.93 -1.28
N GLY A 125 -31.13 -8.03 -1.45
CA GLY A 125 -30.35 -7.19 -2.37
C GLY A 125 -28.95 -7.76 -2.52
N ASN A 126 -28.68 -8.42 -3.65
CA ASN A 126 -27.33 -8.85 -4.00
C ASN A 126 -26.56 -7.61 -4.44
N TYR A 127 -25.74 -7.04 -3.55
CA TYR A 127 -24.84 -5.94 -3.91
C TYR A 127 -23.57 -6.52 -4.51
N MET A 128 -23.28 -6.16 -5.76
CA MET A 128 -22.00 -6.41 -6.39
C MET A 128 -21.17 -5.15 -6.26
N ALA A 129 -20.10 -5.20 -5.45
CA ALA A 129 -19.12 -4.12 -5.44
C ALA A 129 -18.37 -4.13 -6.77
N VAL A 130 -18.64 -3.13 -7.62
CA VAL A 130 -17.88 -2.91 -8.85
C VAL A 130 -16.67 -2.08 -8.49
N CYS A 131 -15.50 -2.70 -8.42
CA CYS A 131 -14.25 -1.96 -8.44
C CYS A 131 -14.13 -1.30 -9.82
N LEU A 132 -14.36 0.02 -9.87
CA LEU A 132 -13.97 0.82 -11.03
C LEU A 132 -12.47 0.61 -11.22
N LYS A 133 -12.05 0.20 -12.42
CA LYS A 133 -10.61 0.12 -12.74
C LYS A 133 -10.05 1.51 -12.50
N ASP A 134 -9.12 1.63 -11.56
CA ASP A 134 -8.26 2.81 -11.44
C ASP A 134 -7.72 3.06 -12.85
N HIS A 135 -8.16 4.16 -13.43
CA HIS A 135 -7.71 4.56 -14.75
C HIS A 135 -6.18 4.65 -14.64
N SER A 136 -5.47 4.14 -15.63
CA SER A 136 -4.00 4.09 -15.69
C SER A 136 -3.30 5.45 -15.51
N SER A 137 -4.04 6.55 -15.31
CA SER A 137 -3.55 7.90 -15.05
C SER A 137 -2.88 8.12 -13.69
N THR A 138 -2.84 7.10 -12.83
CA THR A 138 -1.94 7.09 -11.68
C THR A 138 -0.54 6.53 -11.99
N ASP A 139 -0.21 6.35 -13.28
CA ASP A 139 0.99 5.63 -13.72
C ASP A 139 2.29 6.23 -13.18
N ILE A 140 2.54 7.53 -13.39
CA ILE A 140 3.89 8.08 -13.15
C ILE A 140 4.19 8.18 -11.66
N HIS A 141 3.30 8.80 -10.86
CA HIS A 141 3.54 8.96 -9.43
C HIS A 141 3.49 7.64 -8.66
N GLN A 142 2.62 6.70 -9.04
CA GLN A 142 2.63 5.38 -8.41
C GLN A 142 3.84 4.56 -8.86
N GLN A 143 4.27 4.66 -10.11
CA GLN A 143 5.48 3.98 -10.58
C GLN A 143 6.70 4.53 -9.85
N LEU A 144 6.84 5.85 -9.73
CA LEU A 144 7.91 6.48 -8.94
C LEU A 144 7.87 6.02 -7.47
N ALA A 145 6.69 5.94 -6.86
CA ALA A 145 6.55 5.45 -5.49
C ALA A 145 6.93 3.96 -5.37
N LYS A 146 6.52 3.12 -6.34
CA LYS A 146 6.90 1.71 -6.39
C LYS A 146 8.40 1.55 -6.57
N ASP A 147 9.02 2.31 -7.47
CA ASP A 147 10.46 2.30 -7.73
C ASP A 147 11.24 2.77 -6.52
N PHE A 148 10.78 3.83 -5.84
CA PHE A 148 11.37 4.29 -4.58
C PHE A 148 11.32 3.19 -3.51
N LEU A 149 10.14 2.58 -3.28
CA LEU A 149 10.00 1.49 -2.32
C LEU A 149 10.87 0.29 -2.68
N ASN A 150 10.94 -0.06 -3.97
CA ASN A 150 11.74 -1.18 -4.44
C ASN A 150 13.25 -0.92 -4.24
N ALA A 151 13.72 0.30 -4.55
CA ALA A 151 15.10 0.70 -4.31
C ALA A 151 15.46 0.67 -2.83
N GLN A 152 14.56 1.10 -1.94
CA GLN A 152 14.78 1.10 -0.49
C GLN A 152 14.72 -0.30 0.14
N LEU A 153 13.77 -1.14 -0.28
CA LEU A 153 13.55 -2.46 0.32
C LEU A 153 14.53 -3.52 -0.21
N TYR A 154 14.90 -3.43 -1.48
CA TYR A 154 15.65 -4.49 -2.17
C TYR A 154 17.00 -4.03 -2.72
N GLY A 155 17.30 -2.74 -2.68
CA GLY A 155 18.53 -2.14 -3.17
C GLY A 155 18.50 -1.78 -4.67
N PRO A 156 19.43 -0.91 -5.13
CA PRO A 156 19.58 -0.60 -6.55
C PRO A 156 20.01 -1.84 -7.35
N HIS A 157 19.44 -2.02 -8.54
CA HIS A 157 19.75 -3.11 -9.48
C HIS A 157 19.50 -4.52 -8.91
N THR A 158 18.43 -4.67 -8.15
CA THR A 158 18.09 -5.92 -7.49
C THR A 158 17.39 -6.90 -8.42
N ASN A 159 17.90 -8.12 -8.52
CA ASN A 159 17.26 -9.22 -9.25
C ASN A 159 16.16 -9.91 -8.42
N ARG A 160 15.57 -9.20 -7.46
CA ARG A 160 14.52 -9.68 -6.56
C ARG A 160 13.16 -9.28 -7.11
N VAL A 161 12.24 -10.25 -7.15
CA VAL A 161 10.86 -10.02 -7.58
C VAL A 161 10.06 -9.45 -6.43
N GLN A 162 9.17 -8.48 -6.70
CA GLN A 162 8.29 -7.91 -5.68
C GLN A 162 7.35 -8.98 -5.11
N ALA A 163 7.04 -8.92 -3.81
CA ALA A 163 6.13 -9.87 -3.17
C ALA A 163 4.78 -10.02 -3.90
N ASN A 164 4.18 -8.89 -4.31
CA ASN A 164 2.90 -8.90 -5.03
C ASN A 164 2.99 -9.63 -6.37
N GLU A 165 4.10 -9.49 -7.09
CA GLU A 165 4.33 -10.19 -8.35
C GLU A 165 4.62 -11.67 -8.13
N PHE A 166 5.43 -11.99 -7.13
CA PHE A 166 5.79 -13.37 -6.79
C PHE A 166 4.57 -14.19 -6.36
N PHE A 167 3.67 -13.60 -5.57
CA PHE A 167 2.42 -14.25 -5.13
C PHE A 167 1.22 -14.01 -6.06
N SER A 168 1.44 -13.37 -7.22
CA SER A 168 0.36 -13.10 -8.17
C SER A 168 -0.24 -14.39 -8.73
N LEU A 169 -1.53 -14.34 -9.08
CA LEU A 169 -2.20 -15.46 -9.74
C LEU A 169 -1.58 -15.80 -11.11
N ALA A 170 -1.00 -14.81 -11.79
CA ALA A 170 -0.25 -15.01 -13.03
C ALA A 170 0.94 -15.95 -12.76
N ASN A 171 1.84 -15.57 -11.85
CA ASN A 171 3.00 -16.39 -11.49
C ASN A 171 2.60 -17.78 -10.95
N LYS A 172 1.47 -17.86 -10.24
CA LYS A 172 0.94 -19.13 -9.73
C LYS A 172 0.48 -20.09 -10.84
N LYS A 173 -0.11 -19.55 -11.91
CA LYS A 173 -0.65 -20.32 -13.04
C LYS A 173 0.39 -20.55 -14.14
N ASP A 174 1.48 -19.81 -14.14
CA ASP A 174 2.55 -19.94 -15.12
C ASP A 174 3.23 -21.33 -15.03
N PRO A 175 3.50 -22.00 -16.17
CA PRO A 175 4.15 -23.31 -16.19
C PRO A 175 5.60 -23.24 -15.66
N VAL A 176 6.26 -22.09 -15.82
CA VAL A 176 7.57 -21.80 -15.25
C VAL A 176 7.39 -20.68 -14.22
N LYS A 177 7.49 -21.03 -12.94
CA LYS A 177 7.34 -20.07 -11.84
C LYS A 177 8.53 -19.12 -11.79
N LYS A 178 8.27 -17.83 -11.69
CA LYS A 178 9.29 -16.82 -11.37
C LYS A 178 9.83 -17.08 -9.97
N ALA A 179 11.16 -17.11 -9.84
CA ALA A 179 11.83 -17.22 -8.56
C ALA A 179 11.76 -15.89 -7.78
N ALA A 180 11.80 -15.97 -6.45
CA ALA A 180 11.80 -14.78 -5.59
C ALA A 180 13.08 -13.94 -5.78
N VAL A 181 14.20 -14.61 -6.07
CA VAL A 181 15.50 -14.00 -6.39
C VAL A 181 16.05 -14.69 -7.62
N GLN A 182 16.46 -13.91 -8.62
CA GLN A 182 17.18 -14.41 -9.79
C GLN A 182 18.67 -14.11 -9.59
N PHE A 183 19.52 -15.12 -9.69
CA PHE A 183 20.97 -14.93 -9.52
C PHE A 183 21.66 -14.49 -10.81
N VAL A 184 21.02 -14.76 -11.95
CA VAL A 184 21.57 -14.49 -13.29
C VAL A 184 20.49 -13.79 -14.11
N ASP A 185 20.90 -12.73 -14.80
CA ASP A 185 20.01 -11.99 -15.69
C ASP A 185 19.62 -12.87 -16.87
N SER A 186 18.35 -13.27 -16.90
CA SER A 186 17.80 -14.12 -17.96
C SER A 186 17.86 -13.47 -19.35
N SER A 187 17.98 -12.14 -19.42
CA SER A 187 18.12 -11.35 -20.64
C SER A 187 19.55 -11.32 -21.20
N TRP A 188 20.59 -11.65 -20.40
CA TRP A 188 22.00 -11.54 -20.78
C TRP A 188 22.36 -12.33 -22.05
N GLY A 189 21.67 -13.44 -22.31
CA GLY A 189 21.86 -14.27 -23.49
C GLY A 189 20.96 -13.94 -24.68
N GLN A 190 19.89 -13.16 -24.49
CA GLN A 190 18.88 -12.94 -25.52
C GLN A 190 19.39 -12.01 -26.63
N GLU A 191 20.07 -10.93 -26.27
CA GLU A 191 20.63 -9.99 -27.26
C GLU A 191 21.66 -10.68 -28.18
N LYS A 192 22.53 -11.53 -27.62
CA LYS A 192 23.50 -12.31 -28.39
C LYS A 192 22.82 -13.33 -29.32
N LYS A 193 21.77 -14.00 -28.84
CA LYS A 193 20.95 -14.92 -29.66
C LYS A 193 20.25 -14.19 -30.81
N GLU A 194 19.68 -13.01 -30.55
CA GLU A 194 19.06 -12.19 -31.60
C GLU A 194 20.08 -11.71 -32.62
N LYS A 195 21.23 -11.19 -32.17
CA LYS A 195 22.33 -10.79 -33.07
C LYS A 195 22.77 -11.96 -33.95
N ALA A 196 22.95 -13.15 -33.37
CA ALA A 196 23.29 -14.36 -34.12
C ALA A 196 22.19 -14.76 -35.12
N ALA A 197 20.92 -14.67 -34.74
CA ALA A 197 19.79 -14.96 -35.63
C ALA A 197 19.69 -13.95 -36.79
N ARG A 198 19.87 -12.66 -36.51
CA ARG A 198 19.95 -11.59 -37.52
C ARG A 198 21.12 -11.80 -38.47
N PHE A 199 22.28 -12.21 -37.93
CA PHE A 199 23.46 -12.53 -38.73
C PHE A 199 23.21 -13.75 -39.64
N LYS A 200 22.63 -14.83 -39.12
CA LYS A 200 22.28 -16.03 -39.91
C LYS A 200 21.28 -15.71 -41.03
N LYS A 201 20.29 -14.85 -40.78
CA LYS A 201 19.33 -14.39 -41.81
C LYS A 201 20.02 -13.61 -42.94
N ARG A 202 21.05 -12.82 -42.63
CA ARG A 202 21.81 -12.05 -43.63
C ARG A 202 22.75 -12.88 -44.49
N TRP A 203 23.12 -14.08 -44.03
CA TRP A 203 24.04 -14.98 -44.72
C TRP A 203 23.36 -15.98 -45.66
N ILE A 204 22.05 -16.17 -45.52
CA ILE A 204 21.27 -17.12 -46.33
C ILE A 204 20.58 -16.40 -47.51
N ALA A 205 20.72 -15.07 -47.62
CA ALA A 205 20.21 -14.25 -48.71
C ALA A 205 21.26 -14.03 -49.80
#